data_AF-A0A1F7I2A0-F1
#
_entry.id   AF-A0A1F7I2A0-F1
#
_cell.length_a   1.000
_cell.length_b   1.000
_cell.length_c   1.000
_cell.angle_alpha   90.00
_cell.angle_beta   90.00
_cell.angle_gamma   90.00
#
_symmetry.space_group_name_H-M   'P 1'
#
loop_
_entity.id
_entity.type
_entity.pdbx_description
1 polymer ?
#
loop_
_entity_poly.entity_id
_entity_poly.type
_entity_poly.pdbx_seq_one_letter_code
_entity_poly.pdbx_strand_id
1 'polypeptide(L)' 'MKKIVEVLKLEVGLKAKHMGKPIAWFQFAKKTKYGYRFLTNKEAQWKILQEIAERIAQKYPQYTTGQIVDLLSEIVNT' A
#
# COMPACT_ATOMS: atom_id res chain seq x y z
N MET A 1 7.12 14.91 4.79
CA MET A 1 6.05 13.89 4.76
C MET A 1 5.23 13.89 3.47
N LYS A 2 4.72 15.03 2.96
CA LYS A 2 3.87 15.04 1.75
C LYS A 2 4.49 14.36 0.49
N LYS A 3 5.80 14.54 0.27
CA LYS A 3 6.51 14.00 -0.91
C LYS A 3 6.54 12.46 -0.97
N ILE A 4 6.69 11.75 0.15
CA ILE A 4 6.75 10.27 0.13
C ILE A 4 5.37 9.67 -0.13
N VAL A 5 4.31 10.26 0.42
CA VAL A 5 2.93 9.82 0.18
C VAL A 5 2.55 9.93 -1.30
N GLU A 6 2.96 11.01 -1.97
CA GLU A 6 2.75 11.19 -3.41
C GLU A 6 3.49 10.13 -4.23
N VAL A 7 4.74 9.82 -3.88
CA VAL A 7 5.51 8.75 -4.51
C VAL A 7 4.84 7.39 -4.32
N LEU A 8 4.37 7.08 -3.12
CA LEU A 8 3.67 5.83 -2.83
C LEU A 8 2.36 5.71 -3.62
N LYS A 9 1.57 6.79 -3.69
CA LYS A 9 0.35 6.83 -4.52
C LYS A 9 0.66 6.60 -6.00
N LEU A 10 1.72 7.20 -6.52
CA LEU A 10 2.17 7.01 -7.91
C LEU A 10 2.56 5.55 -8.15
N GLU A 11 3.36 4.96 -7.27
CA GLU A 11 3.86 3.59 -7.42
C GLU A 11 2.74 2.55 -7.33
N VAL A 12 1.79 2.73 -6.41
CA VAL A 12 0.57 1.91 -6.34
C VAL A 12 -0.25 2.09 -7.62
N GLY A 13 -0.42 3.32 -8.11
CA GLY A 13 -1.13 3.59 -9.36
C GLY A 13 -0.49 2.95 -10.59
N LEU A 14 0.84 2.97 -10.70
CA LEU A 14 1.58 2.31 -11.77
C LEU A 14 1.43 0.79 -11.70
N LYS A 15 1.55 0.20 -10.50
CA LYS A 15 1.33 -1.24 -10.31
C LYS A 15 -0.11 -1.62 -10.65
N ALA A 16 -1.10 -0.82 -10.23
CA ALA A 16 -2.50 -1.01 -10.57
C ALA A 16 -2.72 -1.04 -12.09
N LYS A 17 -2.14 -0.07 -12.81
CA LYS A 17 -2.18 0.01 -14.28
C LYS A 17 -1.55 -1.22 -14.92
N HIS A 18 -0.37 -1.65 -14.47
CA HIS A 18 0.30 -2.84 -15.01
C HIS A 18 -0.51 -4.13 -14.79
N MET A 19 -1.27 -4.21 -13.71
CA MET A 19 -2.11 -5.36 -13.39
C MET A 19 -3.50 -5.31 -14.06
N GLY A 20 -3.85 -4.21 -14.73
CA GLY A 20 -5.21 -3.98 -15.21
C GLY A 20 -6.24 -3.97 -14.07
N LYS A 21 -5.85 -3.50 -12.88
CA LYS A 21 -6.71 -3.42 -11.68
C LYS A 21 -6.89 -1.96 -11.25
N PRO A 22 -8.03 -1.60 -10.65
CA PRO A 22 -8.19 -0.28 -10.02
C PRO A 22 -7.33 -0.19 -8.75
N ILE A 23 -6.96 1.01 -8.31
CA ILE A 23 -6.23 1.23 -7.04
C ILE A 23 -7.01 0.65 -5.84
N ALA A 24 -8.34 0.72 -5.86
CA ALA A 24 -9.19 0.13 -4.83
C ALA A 24 -9.01 -1.40 -4.67
N TRP A 25 -8.45 -2.09 -5.68
CA TRP A 25 -8.13 -3.51 -5.56
C TRP A 25 -7.04 -3.80 -4.53
N PHE A 26 -6.18 -2.82 -4.21
CA PHE A 26 -5.15 -2.95 -3.17
C PHE A 26 -5.69 -2.79 -1.75
N GLN A 27 -6.96 -2.41 -1.58
CA GLN A 27 -7.61 -2.45 -0.28
C GLN A 27 -7.63 -3.89 0.23
N PHE A 28 -7.09 -4.10 1.43
CA PHE A 28 -7.00 -5.41 2.07
C PHE A 28 -7.70 -5.44 3.43
N ALA A 29 -8.03 -4.27 3.99
CA ALA A 29 -8.79 -4.12 5.21
C ALA A 29 -9.88 -3.07 5.04
N LYS A 30 -11.04 -3.33 5.66
CA LYS A 30 -12.14 -2.38 5.75
C LYS A 30 -12.47 -2.11 7.22
N LYS A 31 -12.68 -0.84 7.56
CA LYS A 31 -13.13 -0.45 8.89
C LYS A 31 -14.60 -0.84 9.09
N THR A 32 -14.91 -1.43 10.24
CA THR A 32 -16.24 -1.85 10.67
C THR A 32 -16.54 -1.30 12.06
N LYS A 33 -17.79 -1.44 12.55
CA LYS A 33 -18.16 -1.05 13.92
C LYS A 33 -17.37 -1.80 15.02
N TYR A 34 -16.78 -2.94 14.71
CA TYR A 34 -16.06 -3.80 15.67
C TYR A 34 -14.54 -3.83 15.44
N GLY A 35 -14.00 -2.91 14.63
CA GLY A 35 -12.58 -2.88 14.25
C GLY A 35 -12.36 -3.12 12.76
N TYR A 36 -11.23 -3.71 12.38
CA TYR A 36 -10.89 -3.96 10.99
C TYR A 36 -11.25 -5.38 10.57
N ARG A 37 -11.88 -5.50 9.39
CA ARG A 37 -12.10 -6.78 8.72
C ARG A 37 -11.17 -6.88 7.52
N PHE A 38 -10.39 -7.95 7.46
CA PHE A 38 -9.59 -8.25 6.28
C PHE A 38 -10.45 -8.77 5.13
N LEU A 39 -10.08 -8.41 3.90
CA LEU A 39 -10.73 -8.85 2.67
C LEU A 39 -10.12 -10.18 2.17
N THR A 40 -10.87 -10.90 1.33
CA THR A 40 -10.52 -12.26 0.89
C THR A 40 -9.15 -12.36 0.22
N ASN A 41 -8.74 -11.32 -0.53
CA ASN A 41 -7.49 -11.34 -1.30
C ASN A 41 -6.30 -10.70 -0.56
N LYS A 42 -6.41 -10.52 0.77
CA LYS A 42 -5.44 -9.77 1.59
C LYS A 42 -3.99 -10.19 1.36
N GLU A 43 -3.73 -11.47 1.17
CA GLU A 43 -2.36 -12.00 1.06
C GLU A 43 -1.70 -11.60 -0.26
N ALA A 44 -2.45 -11.69 -1.37
CA ALA A 44 -1.97 -11.25 -2.68
C ALA A 44 -1.72 -9.74 -2.69
N GLN A 45 -2.64 -8.98 -2.10
CA GLN A 45 -2.54 -7.52 -1.99
C GLN A 45 -1.34 -7.12 -1.11
N TRP A 46 -1.19 -7.76 0.05
CA TRP A 46 -0.10 -7.54 0.98
C TRP A 46 1.26 -7.82 0.36
N LYS A 47 1.41 -8.96 -0.32
CA LYS A 47 2.68 -9.32 -0.98
C LYS A 47 3.12 -8.24 -1.97
N ILE A 48 2.19 -7.72 -2.76
CA ILE A 48 2.50 -6.66 -3.73
C ILE A 48 2.86 -5.35 -3.02
N LEU A 49 2.13 -4.97 -1.97
CA LEU A 49 2.42 -3.76 -1.21
C LEU A 49 3.77 -3.86 -0.49
N GLN A 50 4.14 -5.04 -0.02
CA GLN A 50 5.45 -5.31 0.57
C GLN A 50 6.58 -5.16 -0.46
N GLU A 51 6.43 -5.70 -1.67
CA GLU A 51 7.39 -5.50 -2.77
C GLU A 51 7.58 -4.01 -3.09
N ILE A 52 6.48 -3.23 -3.09
CA ILE A 52 6.54 -1.78 -3.27
C ILE A 52 7.28 -1.13 -2.10
N ALA A 53 6.96 -1.51 -0.86
CA ALA A 53 7.55 -0.93 0.34
C ALA A 53 9.07 -1.14 0.39
N GLU A 54 9.54 -2.36 0.16
CA GLU A 54 10.96 -2.73 0.17
C GLU A 54 11.75 -1.95 -0.89
N ARG A 55 11.23 -1.89 -2.12
CA ARG A 55 11.84 -1.13 -3.21
C ARG A 55 11.91 0.37 -2.92
N ILE A 56 10.91 0.93 -2.24
CA ILE A 56 10.90 2.35 -1.88
C ILE A 56 11.82 2.62 -0.69
N ALA A 57 11.88 1.73 0.30
CA ALA A 57 12.81 1.85 1.43
C ALA A 57 14.27 1.90 0.95
N GLN A 58 14.62 1.10 -0.07
CA GLN A 58 15.95 1.14 -0.70
C GLN A 58 16.27 2.49 -1.35
N LYS A 59 15.27 3.18 -1.92
CA LYS A 59 15.45 4.48 -2.58
C LYS A 59 15.41 5.66 -1.61
N TYR A 60 14.76 5.49 -0.46
CA TYR A 60 14.56 6.54 0.53
C TYR A 60 15.03 6.05 1.91
N PRO A 61 16.35 5.96 2.14
CA PRO A 61 16.92 5.38 3.36
C PRO A 61 16.58 6.14 4.65
N GLN A 62 16.03 7.35 4.54
CA GLN A 62 15.49 8.10 5.67
C GLN A 62 14.17 7.54 6.23
N TYR A 63 13.53 6.60 5.53
CA TYR A 63 12.32 5.92 5.97
C TYR A 63 12.60 4.45 6.21
N THR A 64 12.13 3.92 7.34
CA THR A 64 12.16 2.47 7.57
C THR A 64 11.10 1.77 6.72
N THR A 65 11.30 0.49 6.41
CA THR A 65 10.28 -0.32 5.72
C THR A 65 8.95 -0.30 6.48
N GLY A 66 8.98 -0.34 7.82
CA GLY A 66 7.77 -0.25 8.65
C GLY A 66 7.01 1.06 8.44
N GLN A 67 7.70 2.20 8.45
CA GLN A 67 7.08 3.50 8.18
C GLN A 67 6.43 3.56 6.79
N ILE A 68 7.05 2.95 5.78
CA ILE A 68 6.49 2.90 4.42
C ILE A 68 5.25 1.98 4.36
N VAL A 69 5.29 0.83 5.05
CA VAL A 69 4.15 -0.10 5.14
C VAL A 69 2.96 0.58 5.83
N ASP A 70 3.19 1.33 6.89
CA ASP A 70 2.14 2.09 7.59
C ASP A 70 1.49 3.11 6.65
N LEU A 71 2.30 3.90 5.94
CA LEU A 71 1.82 4.87 4.96
C LEU A 71 1.05 4.21 3.80
N LEU A 72 1.54 3.08 3.28
CA LEU A 72 0.81 2.32 2.25
C LEU A 72 -0.53 1.81 2.77
N SER A 73 -0.58 1.33 4.02
CA SER A 73 -1.80 0.85 4.66
C SER A 73 -2.84 1.96 4.79
N GLU A 74 -2.42 3.18 5.14
CA GLU A 74 -3.28 4.37 5.15
C GLU A 74 -3.78 4.75 3.75
N ILE A 75 -2.95 4.60 2.72
CA ILE A 75 -3.31 4.95 1.34
C ILE A 75 -4.38 4.00 0.80
N VAL A 76 -4.23 2.69 1.02
CA VAL A 76 -5.06 1.68 0.33
C VAL A 76 -6.29 1.22 1.10
N ASN A 77 -6.35 1.42 2.42
CA ASN A 77 -7.47 0.96 3.26
C ASN A 77 -8.48 2.06 3.62
N THR A 78 -8.55 3.12 2.80
CA THR A 78 -9.53 4.20 2.96
C THR A 78 -10.93 3.81 2.49
#